data_AF-A0A9D5WF18-F1
#
_entry.id   AF-A0A9D5WF18-F1
#
_cell.length_a   1.000
_cell.length_b   1.000
_cell.length_c   1.000
_cell.angle_alpha   90.00
_cell.angle_beta   90.00
_cell.angle_gamma   90.00
#
_symmetry.space_group_name_H-M   'P 1'
#
loop_
_entity.id
_entity.type
_entity.pdbx_description
1 polymer ?
#
loop_
_entity_poly.entity_id
_entity_poly.type
_entity_poly.pdbx_seq_one_letter_code
_entity_poly.pdbx_strand_id
1 'polypeptide(L)'
;MEKNIKILVTVSAETQESLVTSALNYLGFTNVILLNDHRNMIGYLIREKCDLVIVDNQTLKADNENLLKAVKAHNSLAKLRVLTIVSDDINVNELKRLYDNGVSSVLKFPFQMNELLKAINDAIRSIPSAVTDTFTKIRKLDFFSFMADEDVYKLLRMAKCRKYKRNDLIFEEGQPGDRFYVIIEGSVSIIKVLGDGLEEVLHTLEPGACFGEMAILENATRSARARSDEDVMLFELDKRIMDGYDDIVTLKVFKKLAYVFSERLRKADSKIKELALYSYSRQ
;
A
#
# COMPACT_ATOMS: atom_id res chain seq x y z
N MET A 1 1.57 9.03 17.64
CA MET A 1 2.81 8.49 17.06
C MET A 1 3.82 8.44 18.19
N GLU A 2 4.29 7.25 18.58
CA GLU A 2 5.31 7.14 19.62
C GLU A 2 6.60 7.78 19.08
N LYS A 3 6.95 8.97 19.58
CA LYS A 3 8.19 9.69 19.22
C LYS A 3 9.41 9.13 19.97
N ASN A 4 9.25 7.98 20.62
CA ASN A 4 10.28 7.33 21.44
C ASN A 4 11.06 6.29 20.62
N ILE A 5 11.42 6.64 19.38
CA ILE A 5 12.28 5.82 18.52
C ILE A 5 13.70 6.36 18.57
N LYS A 6 14.69 5.46 18.57
CA LYS A 6 16.11 5.84 18.53
C LYS A 6 16.57 5.88 17.07
N ILE A 7 16.92 7.08 16.60
CA ILE A 7 17.30 7.35 15.21
C ILE A 7 18.81 7.58 15.13
N LEU A 8 19.50 6.83 14.28
CA LEU A 8 20.87 7.10 13.89
C LEU A 8 20.87 7.88 12.57
N VAL A 9 21.57 9.00 12.50
CA VAL A 9 21.79 9.77 11.26
C VAL A 9 23.27 9.66 10.90
N THR A 10 23.54 9.21 9.67
CA THR A 10 24.89 9.02 9.13
C THR A 10 24.89 9.48 7.67
N VAL A 11 25.22 10.75 7.45
CA VAL A 11 25.17 11.35 6.12
C VAL A 11 26.53 11.96 5.78
N SER A 12 27.02 11.75 4.57
CA SER A 12 28.34 12.20 4.12
C SER A 12 28.42 13.72 3.91
N ALA A 13 27.29 14.36 3.59
CA ALA A 13 27.21 15.80 3.33
C ALA A 13 26.73 16.58 4.57
N GLU A 14 27.58 17.47 5.11
CA GLU A 14 27.27 18.33 6.27
C GLU A 14 25.94 19.09 6.13
N THR A 15 25.65 19.61 4.93
CA THR A 15 24.41 20.34 4.66
C THR A 15 23.18 19.44 4.83
N GLN A 16 23.25 18.19 4.38
CA GLN A 16 22.16 17.21 4.52
C GLN A 16 22.00 16.78 5.97
N GLU A 17 23.11 16.51 6.67
CA GLU A 17 23.11 16.15 8.08
C GLU A 17 22.44 17.24 8.94
N SER A 18 22.86 18.50 8.76
CA SER A 18 22.31 19.65 9.50
C SER A 18 20.81 19.83 9.26
N LEU A 19 20.38 19.73 8.00
CA LEU A 19 18.96 19.85 7.62
C LEU A 19 18.11 18.73 8.22
N VAL A 20 18.55 17.48 8.10
CA VAL A 20 17.83 16.31 8.65
C VAL A 20 17.75 16.41 10.17
N THR A 21 18.86 16.72 10.84
CA THR A 21 18.93 16.79 12.30
C THR A 21 18.04 17.91 12.85
N SER A 22 18.12 19.09 12.24
CA SER A 22 17.26 20.23 12.60
C SER A 22 15.77 19.89 12.41
N ALA A 23 15.45 19.21 11.31
CA ALA A 23 14.09 18.78 11.03
C ALA A 23 13.57 17.72 12.01
N LEU A 24 14.39 16.73 12.38
CA LEU A 24 14.04 15.73 13.39
C LEU A 24 13.77 16.36 14.76
N ASN A 25 14.63 17.29 15.18
CA ASN A 25 14.46 18.02 16.43
C ASN A 25 13.17 18.86 16.42
N TYR A 26 12.89 19.56 15.33
CA TYR A 26 11.65 20.32 15.15
C TYR A 26 10.39 19.44 15.20
N LEU A 27 10.46 18.25 14.60
CA LEU A 27 9.39 17.25 14.65
C LEU A 27 9.22 16.60 16.04
N GLY A 28 10.14 16.87 16.98
CA GLY A 28 10.09 16.41 18.37
C GLY A 28 10.63 14.99 18.57
N PHE A 29 11.54 14.52 17.72
CA PHE A 29 12.32 13.31 17.99
C PHE A 29 13.46 13.66 18.95
N THR A 30 13.48 13.02 20.12
CA THR A 30 14.43 13.35 21.20
C THR A 30 15.64 12.42 21.25
N ASN A 31 15.55 11.24 20.64
CA ASN A 31 16.61 10.21 20.65
C ASN A 31 17.30 10.15 19.28
N VAL A 32 17.98 11.23 18.88
CA VAL A 32 18.73 11.33 17.62
C VAL A 32 20.23 11.21 17.91
N ILE A 33 20.91 10.30 17.23
CA ILE A 33 22.34 10.05 17.34
C ILE A 33 22.98 10.40 16.00
N LEU A 34 24.04 11.22 16.03
CA LEU A 34 24.85 11.54 14.84
C LEU A 34 26.09 10.66 14.83
N LEU A 35 26.40 10.09 13.65
CA LEU A 35 27.60 9.29 13.46
C LEU A 35 28.39 9.78 12.25
N ASN A 36 29.52 10.41 12.53
CA ASN A 36 30.39 10.99 11.52
C ASN A 36 31.49 10.01 11.07
N ASP A 37 31.76 8.94 11.85
CA ASP A 37 32.70 7.88 11.47
C ASP A 37 31.94 6.62 11.03
N HIS A 38 31.90 6.41 9.71
CA HIS A 38 31.16 5.31 9.10
C HIS A 38 31.84 3.93 9.29
N ARG A 39 33.10 3.88 9.77
CA ARG A 39 33.89 2.63 9.86
C ARG A 39 33.40 1.62 10.91
N ASN A 40 32.52 2.02 11.82
CA ASN A 40 31.97 1.14 12.85
C ASN A 40 30.46 1.31 13.02
N MET A 41 29.77 1.71 11.95
CA MET A 41 28.33 1.96 11.97
C MET A 41 27.55 0.73 12.47
N ILE A 42 27.93 -0.47 12.04
CA ILE A 42 27.27 -1.71 12.45
C ILE A 42 27.41 -1.95 13.95
N GLY A 43 28.60 -1.76 14.51
CA GLY A 43 28.83 -1.89 15.95
C GLY A 43 28.01 -0.90 16.78
N TYR A 44 27.89 0.35 16.30
CA TYR A 44 27.03 1.36 16.92
C TYR A 44 25.54 0.96 16.86
N LEU A 45 25.05 0.52 15.71
CA LEU A 45 23.65 0.09 15.55
C LEU A 45 23.29 -1.07 16.49
N ILE A 46 24.19 -2.05 16.64
CA ILE A 46 23.99 -3.20 17.52
C ILE A 46 24.01 -2.77 18.99
N ARG A 47 24.99 -1.94 19.40
CA ARG A 47 25.15 -1.49 20.79
C ARG A 47 24.00 -0.60 21.24
N GLU A 48 23.65 0.38 20.41
CA GLU A 48 22.66 1.39 20.74
C GLU A 48 21.22 0.91 20.57
N LYS A 49 21.01 -0.21 19.86
CA LYS A 49 19.69 -0.77 19.53
C LYS A 49 18.80 0.27 18.86
N CYS A 50 19.31 0.88 17.78
CA CYS A 50 18.55 1.87 17.02
C CYS A 50 17.35 1.22 16.31
N ASP A 51 16.25 1.97 16.20
CA ASP A 51 15.04 1.55 15.49
C ASP A 51 15.10 1.95 14.01
N LEU A 52 15.73 3.09 13.73
CA LEU A 52 15.84 3.69 12.39
C LEU A 52 17.26 4.19 12.16
N VAL A 53 17.78 3.96 10.96
CA VAL A 53 18.98 4.63 10.45
C VAL A 53 18.64 5.44 9.21
N ILE A 54 19.04 6.71 9.22
CA ILE A 54 18.98 7.62 8.08
C ILE A 54 20.39 7.70 7.50
N VAL A 55 20.52 7.30 6.24
CA VAL A 55 21.80 7.24 5.53
C VAL A 55 21.66 7.81 4.13
N ASP A 56 22.67 8.45 3.55
CA ASP A 56 22.62 8.85 2.15
C ASP A 56 23.00 7.70 1.20
N ASN A 57 22.59 7.82 -0.07
CA ASN A 57 22.86 6.80 -1.10
C ASN A 57 24.36 6.58 -1.37
N GLN A 58 25.23 7.58 -1.13
CA GLN A 58 26.68 7.43 -1.32
C GLN A 58 27.27 6.57 -0.21
N THR A 59 26.95 6.89 1.05
CA THR A 59 27.35 6.13 2.24
C THR A 59 26.79 4.70 2.19
N LEU A 60 25.59 4.52 1.65
CA LEU A 60 24.99 3.19 1.45
C LEU A 60 25.76 2.34 0.42
N LYS A 61 26.36 2.96 -0.60
CA LYS A 61 27.10 2.30 -1.69
C LYS A 61 28.60 2.15 -1.41
N ALA A 62 29.14 2.81 -0.38
CA ALA A 62 30.54 2.72 -0.03
C ALA A 62 30.89 1.30 0.48
N ASP A 63 31.67 0.57 -0.31
CA ASP A 63 31.80 -0.90 -0.35
C ASP A 63 32.23 -1.65 0.93
N ASN A 64 32.61 -0.98 2.03
CA ASN A 64 33.33 -1.67 3.12
C ASN A 64 32.50 -2.16 4.31
N GLU A 65 31.25 -1.74 4.48
CA GLU A 65 30.31 -2.38 5.41
C GLU A 65 28.91 -2.24 4.83
N ASN A 66 28.51 -3.19 3.99
CA ASN A 66 27.17 -3.21 3.39
C ASN A 66 26.12 -3.24 4.51
N LEU A 67 25.63 -2.07 4.95
CA LEU A 67 24.60 -1.91 5.96
C LEU A 67 23.42 -2.84 5.69
N LEU A 68 23.01 -2.92 4.42
CA LEU A 68 21.93 -3.78 3.97
C LEU A 68 22.25 -5.26 4.10
N LYS A 69 23.50 -5.68 3.86
CA LYS A 69 23.93 -7.07 4.11
C LYS A 69 24.02 -7.36 5.61
N ALA A 70 24.53 -6.43 6.42
CA ALA A 70 24.62 -6.57 7.87
C ALA A 70 23.22 -6.64 8.52
N VAL A 71 22.27 -5.83 8.07
CA VAL A 71 20.86 -5.88 8.50
C VAL A 71 20.22 -7.22 8.14
N LYS A 72 20.54 -7.79 6.97
CA LYS A 72 20.06 -9.13 6.55
C LYS A 72 20.74 -10.28 7.31
N ALA A 73 22.01 -10.13 7.69
CA ALA A 73 22.82 -11.19 8.28
C ALA A 73 22.76 -11.25 9.82
N HIS A 74 22.50 -10.13 10.49
CA HIS A 74 22.50 -10.04 11.96
C HIS A 74 21.08 -10.00 12.54
N ASN A 75 20.70 -11.02 13.29
CA ASN A 75 19.40 -11.09 13.98
C ASN A 75 19.12 -9.87 14.88
N SER A 76 20.15 -9.30 15.52
CA SER A 76 20.03 -8.10 16.36
C SER A 76 19.62 -6.85 15.57
N LEU A 77 19.84 -6.83 14.26
CA LEU A 77 19.48 -5.73 13.36
C LEU A 77 18.22 -6.02 12.54
N ALA A 78 17.57 -7.18 12.72
CA ALA A 78 16.38 -7.56 11.94
C ALA A 78 15.19 -6.59 12.08
N LYS A 79 15.16 -5.84 13.19
CA LYS A 79 14.14 -4.79 13.44
C LYS A 79 14.56 -3.40 12.96
N LEU A 80 15.83 -3.19 12.63
CA LEU A 80 16.34 -1.91 12.16
C LEU A 80 15.64 -1.54 10.83
N ARG A 81 15.20 -0.29 10.75
CA ARG A 81 14.67 0.30 9.51
C ARG A 81 15.73 1.18 8.88
N VAL A 82 15.81 1.14 7.55
CA VAL A 82 16.79 1.91 6.78
C VAL A 82 16.05 2.93 5.93
N LEU A 83 16.27 4.21 6.18
CA LEU A 83 15.79 5.30 5.35
C LEU A 83 16.96 5.89 4.58
N THR A 84 16.86 5.89 3.26
CA THR A 84 17.94 6.39 2.40
C THR A 84 17.60 7.74 1.79
N ILE A 85 18.55 8.69 1.88
CA ILE A 85 18.48 9.97 1.18
C ILE A 85 19.01 9.79 -0.24
N VAL A 86 18.22 10.17 -1.24
CA VAL A 86 18.54 10.05 -2.66
C VAL A 86 18.38 11.40 -3.36
N SER A 87 18.97 11.53 -4.54
CA SER A 87 18.71 12.68 -5.40
C SER A 87 17.28 12.63 -5.96
N ASP A 88 16.72 13.80 -6.26
CA ASP A 88 15.34 13.90 -6.78
C ASP A 88 15.17 13.23 -8.17
N ASP A 89 16.26 13.13 -8.94
CA ASP A 89 16.33 12.53 -10.28
C ASP A 89 16.58 11.00 -10.28
N ILE A 90 16.48 10.34 -9.11
CA ILE A 90 16.66 8.87 -9.02
C ILE A 90 15.70 8.13 -9.97
N ASN A 91 16.25 7.20 -10.76
CA ASN A 91 15.44 6.40 -11.68
C ASN A 91 14.75 5.22 -10.98
N VAL A 92 13.69 4.71 -11.60
CA VAL A 92 12.83 3.63 -11.05
C VAL A 92 13.61 2.32 -10.82
N ASN A 93 14.55 1.99 -11.70
CA ASN A 93 15.36 0.76 -11.55
C ASN A 93 16.27 0.82 -10.33
N GLU A 94 16.86 1.98 -10.07
CA GLU A 94 17.67 2.23 -8.89
C GLU A 94 16.82 2.24 -7.62
N LEU A 95 15.66 2.89 -7.67
CA LEU A 95 14.71 2.91 -6.56
C LEU A 95 14.25 1.48 -6.19
N LYS A 96 13.92 0.66 -7.20
CA LYS A 96 13.56 -0.76 -7.01
C LYS A 96 14.70 -1.55 -6.36
N ARG A 97 15.93 -1.38 -6.83
CA ARG A 97 17.12 -2.03 -6.24
C ARG A 97 17.31 -1.66 -4.78
N LEU A 98 17.06 -0.41 -4.38
CA LEU A 98 17.15 0.00 -2.98
C LEU A 98 16.16 -0.78 -2.11
N TYR A 99 14.89 -0.86 -2.52
CA TYR A 99 13.87 -1.63 -1.80
C TYR A 99 14.18 -3.13 -1.76
N ASP A 100 14.56 -3.74 -2.89
CA ASP A 100 14.94 -5.17 -2.97
C ASP A 100 16.14 -5.49 -2.05
N ASN A 101 17.02 -4.50 -1.87
CA ASN A 101 18.17 -4.64 -0.97
C ASN A 101 17.83 -4.41 0.51
N GLY A 102 16.61 -4.01 0.86
CA GLY A 102 16.16 -3.89 2.26
C GLY A 102 16.05 -2.46 2.77
N VAL A 103 16.15 -1.45 1.89
CA VAL A 103 15.80 -0.07 2.25
C VAL A 103 14.31 -0.02 2.57
N SER A 104 13.98 0.54 3.73
CA SER A 104 12.62 0.61 4.27
C SER A 104 11.83 1.77 3.67
N SER A 105 12.49 2.90 3.40
CA SER A 105 11.90 4.10 2.79
C SER A 105 12.98 4.99 2.19
N VAL A 106 12.58 5.94 1.35
CA VAL A 106 13.47 6.84 0.65
C VAL A 106 13.02 8.28 0.82
N LEU A 107 13.97 9.18 1.01
CA LEU A 107 13.78 10.63 1.09
C LEU A 107 14.53 11.30 -0.05
N LYS A 108 13.82 12.02 -0.91
CA LYS A 108 14.43 12.80 -2.00
C LYS A 108 15.06 14.07 -1.43
N PHE A 109 16.19 14.49 -1.97
CA PHE A 109 16.86 15.73 -1.59
C PHE A 109 16.92 16.71 -2.78
N PRO A 110 16.56 18.00 -2.58
CA PRO A 110 16.10 18.62 -1.33
C PRO A 110 14.70 18.15 -0.92
N PHE A 111 14.37 18.25 0.37
CA PHE A 111 13.06 17.84 0.93
C PHE A 111 12.36 18.94 1.71
N GLN A 112 11.04 18.79 1.87
CA GLN A 112 10.23 19.51 2.84
C GLN A 112 10.02 18.73 4.15
N MET A 113 9.63 19.42 5.23
CA MET A 113 9.46 18.84 6.56
C MET A 113 8.42 17.69 6.60
N ASN A 114 7.30 17.87 5.90
CA ASN A 114 6.25 16.87 5.74
C ASN A 114 6.74 15.63 4.98
N GLU A 115 7.66 15.77 4.02
CA GLU A 115 8.25 14.67 3.27
C GLU A 115 9.19 13.83 4.14
N LEU A 116 10.01 14.46 4.99
CA LEU A 116 10.82 13.75 5.99
C LEU A 116 9.91 12.96 6.96
N LEU A 117 8.88 13.61 7.51
CA LEU A 117 7.95 12.95 8.42
C LEU A 117 7.22 11.78 7.75
N LYS A 118 6.82 11.95 6.48
CA LYS A 118 6.21 10.88 5.68
C LYS A 118 7.21 9.74 5.46
N ALA A 119 8.44 10.04 5.06
CA ALA A 119 9.46 9.03 4.80
C ALA A 119 9.82 8.23 6.06
N ILE A 120 9.91 8.88 7.22
CA ILE A 120 10.11 8.22 8.53
C ILE A 120 8.93 7.32 8.87
N ASN A 121 7.69 7.81 8.71
CA ASN A 121 6.50 7.00 8.94
C ASN A 121 6.45 5.79 8.02
N ASP A 122 6.78 5.97 6.74
CA ASP A 122 6.89 4.90 5.75
C ASP A 122 7.97 3.90 6.16
N ALA A 123 9.13 4.35 6.66
CA ALA A 123 10.21 3.46 7.12
C ALA A 123 9.81 2.63 8.35
N ILE A 124 9.15 3.25 9.33
CA ILE A 124 8.71 2.56 10.55
C ILE A 124 7.56 1.60 10.25
N ARG A 125 6.63 1.99 9.37
CA ARG A 125 5.54 1.13 8.89
C ARG A 125 6.03 0.05 7.94
N SER A 126 7.20 0.24 7.31
CA SER A 126 7.79 -0.68 6.34
C SER A 126 7.99 -2.05 6.96
N ILE A 127 7.30 -3.02 6.38
CA ILE A 127 7.49 -4.45 6.57
C ILE A 127 8.24 -4.92 5.30
N PRO A 128 9.56 -5.15 5.34
CA PRO A 128 10.35 -5.39 4.12
C PRO A 128 10.09 -6.72 3.38
N SER A 129 9.31 -7.66 3.93
CA SER A 129 8.92 -8.90 3.22
C SER A 129 7.49 -8.85 2.66
N ALA A 130 6.54 -8.28 3.41
CA ALA A 130 5.13 -8.31 3.03
C ALA A 130 4.84 -7.46 1.78
N VAL A 131 5.53 -6.34 1.54
CA VAL A 131 5.25 -5.48 0.37
C VAL A 131 5.72 -6.14 -0.93
N THR A 132 6.88 -6.80 -0.95
CA THR A 132 7.40 -7.50 -2.14
C THR A 132 6.59 -8.77 -2.44
N ASP A 133 6.21 -9.52 -1.40
CA ASP A 133 5.33 -10.68 -1.54
C ASP A 133 3.92 -10.26 -2.00
N THR A 134 3.38 -9.18 -1.42
CA THR A 134 2.07 -8.64 -1.82
C THR A 134 2.13 -8.05 -3.23
N PHE A 135 3.19 -7.33 -3.60
CA PHE A 135 3.40 -6.80 -4.95
C PHE A 135 3.39 -7.94 -5.98
N THR A 136 4.12 -9.01 -5.72
CA THR A 136 4.18 -10.18 -6.60
C THR A 136 2.81 -10.86 -6.75
N LYS A 137 2.02 -10.89 -5.68
CA LYS A 137 0.64 -11.40 -5.70
C LYS A 137 -0.30 -10.49 -6.48
N ILE A 138 -0.34 -9.19 -6.17
CA ILE A 138 -1.28 -8.26 -6.81
C ILE A 138 -0.94 -7.95 -8.26
N ARG A 139 0.35 -8.01 -8.64
CA ARG A 139 0.78 -7.70 -10.01
C ARG A 139 0.18 -8.63 -11.05
N LYS A 140 -0.14 -9.87 -10.64
CA LYS A 140 -0.80 -10.90 -11.44
C LYS A 140 -2.32 -10.71 -11.54
N LEU A 141 -2.90 -9.89 -10.69
CA LEU A 141 -4.34 -9.67 -10.67
C LEU A 141 -4.77 -8.76 -11.81
N ASP A 142 -5.90 -9.08 -12.42
CA ASP A 142 -6.43 -8.37 -13.58
C ASP A 142 -6.71 -6.88 -13.32
N PHE A 143 -6.96 -6.49 -12.06
CA PHE A 143 -7.11 -5.08 -11.68
C PHE A 143 -5.86 -4.24 -11.94
N PHE A 144 -4.67 -4.82 -11.77
CA PHE A 144 -3.40 -4.10 -11.87
C PHE A 144 -2.64 -4.41 -13.17
N SER A 145 -3.13 -5.34 -13.99
CA SER A 145 -2.42 -5.92 -15.14
C SER A 145 -1.91 -4.88 -16.15
N PHE A 146 -2.70 -3.83 -16.38
CA PHE A 146 -2.44 -2.75 -17.35
C PHE A 146 -1.71 -1.53 -16.78
N MET A 147 -1.42 -1.52 -15.47
CA MET A 147 -0.73 -0.44 -14.80
C MET A 147 0.79 -0.69 -14.81
N ALA A 148 1.59 0.37 -14.87
CA ALA A 148 3.04 0.22 -14.73
C ALA A 148 3.37 -0.08 -13.25
N ASP A 149 4.49 -0.75 -13.01
CA ASP A 149 4.90 -1.14 -11.67
C ASP A 149 4.95 0.06 -10.71
N GLU A 150 5.39 1.23 -11.20
CA GLU A 150 5.40 2.47 -10.41
C GLU A 150 4.00 2.91 -9.94
N ASP A 151 2.99 2.84 -10.83
CA ASP A 151 1.62 3.16 -10.47
C ASP A 151 1.09 2.18 -9.41
N VAL A 152 1.41 0.90 -9.56
CA VAL A 152 1.03 -0.15 -8.61
C VAL A 152 1.69 0.11 -7.25
N TYR A 153 2.96 0.51 -7.21
CA TYR A 153 3.63 0.92 -5.97
C TYR A 153 2.99 2.15 -5.33
N LYS A 154 2.57 3.14 -6.13
CA LYS A 154 1.85 4.31 -5.62
C LYS A 154 0.50 3.90 -5.01
N LEU A 155 -0.29 3.08 -5.70
CA LEU A 155 -1.53 2.51 -5.17
C LEU A 155 -1.29 1.71 -3.89
N LEU A 156 -0.21 0.92 -3.87
CA LEU A 156 0.16 0.09 -2.73
C LEU A 156 0.34 0.89 -1.44
N ARG A 157 0.94 2.09 -1.56
CA ARG A 157 1.18 2.98 -0.42
C ARG A 157 -0.08 3.62 0.13
N MET A 158 -1.11 3.76 -0.71
CA MET A 158 -2.34 4.46 -0.35
C MET A 158 -3.38 3.54 0.29
N ALA A 159 -3.33 2.26 -0.06
CA ALA A 159 -4.34 1.32 0.40
C ALA A 159 -3.91 0.54 1.63
N LYS A 160 -4.92 -0.04 2.26
CA LYS A 160 -4.75 -0.84 3.48
C LYS A 160 -5.04 -2.29 3.14
N CYS A 161 -4.16 -3.18 3.60
CA CYS A 161 -4.45 -4.60 3.57
C CYS A 161 -5.44 -4.93 4.69
N ARG A 162 -6.56 -5.54 4.35
CA ARG A 162 -7.58 -6.03 5.28
C ARG A 162 -7.70 -7.52 5.16
N LYS A 163 -7.85 -8.20 6.30
CA LYS A 163 -8.13 -9.63 6.35
C LYS A 163 -9.47 -9.84 7.01
N TYR A 164 -10.28 -10.69 6.42
CA TYR A 164 -11.56 -11.11 6.96
C TYR A 164 -11.58 -12.64 7.01
N LYS A 165 -12.22 -13.19 8.04
CA LYS A 165 -12.46 -14.62 8.18
C LYS A 165 -13.70 -15.01 7.43
N ARG A 166 -13.79 -16.29 7.04
CA ARG A 166 -14.99 -16.85 6.43
C ARG A 166 -16.27 -16.38 7.13
N ASN A 167 -17.25 -15.95 6.34
CA ASN A 167 -18.56 -15.42 6.74
C ASN A 167 -18.54 -14.02 7.39
N ASP A 168 -17.38 -13.36 7.51
CA ASP A 168 -17.35 -11.97 7.95
C ASP A 168 -18.07 -11.07 6.94
N LEU A 169 -18.87 -10.16 7.47
CA LEU A 169 -19.50 -9.08 6.73
C LEU A 169 -18.49 -7.96 6.53
N ILE A 170 -18.16 -7.69 5.27
CA ILE A 170 -17.22 -6.63 4.89
C ILE A 170 -17.93 -5.27 4.94
N PHE A 171 -19.19 -5.25 4.49
CA PHE A 171 -20.12 -4.14 4.71
C PHE A 171 -21.56 -4.61 4.48
N GLU A 172 -22.51 -3.86 5.05
CA GLU A 172 -23.94 -4.08 4.86
C GLU A 172 -24.53 -3.18 3.78
N GLU A 173 -25.62 -3.65 3.17
CA GLU A 173 -26.44 -2.84 2.28
C GLU A 173 -26.98 -1.59 3.02
N GLY A 174 -27.05 -0.45 2.33
CA GLY A 174 -27.53 0.81 2.91
C GLY A 174 -26.50 1.55 3.78
N GLN A 175 -25.36 0.95 4.10
CA GLN A 175 -24.29 1.66 4.82
C GLN A 175 -23.65 2.75 3.94
N PRO A 176 -23.10 3.83 4.52
CA PRO A 176 -22.25 4.77 3.77
C PRO A 176 -21.03 4.07 3.17
N GLY A 177 -20.62 4.49 1.97
CA GLY A 177 -19.44 3.95 1.28
C GLY A 177 -18.44 5.02 0.86
N ASP A 178 -17.30 5.06 1.54
CA ASP A 178 -16.15 5.97 1.35
C ASP A 178 -14.85 5.21 1.00
N ARG A 179 -14.97 3.91 0.72
CA ARG A 179 -13.87 3.00 0.37
C ARG A 179 -14.36 1.86 -0.52
N PHE A 180 -13.51 1.38 -1.41
CA PHE A 180 -13.76 0.21 -2.24
C PHE A 180 -12.63 -0.79 -2.06
N TYR A 181 -12.82 -2.01 -2.56
CA TYR A 181 -11.94 -3.12 -2.28
C TYR A 181 -11.52 -3.81 -3.58
N VAL A 182 -10.29 -4.33 -3.61
CA VAL A 182 -9.81 -5.29 -4.60
C VAL A 182 -9.47 -6.59 -3.88
N ILE A 183 -9.96 -7.73 -4.39
CA ILE A 183 -9.71 -9.04 -3.78
C ILE A 183 -8.30 -9.49 -4.14
N ILE A 184 -7.47 -9.78 -3.13
CA ILE A 184 -6.12 -10.31 -3.33
C ILE A 184 -6.10 -11.83 -3.21
N GLU A 185 -6.80 -12.36 -2.20
CA GLU A 185 -6.92 -13.80 -1.93
C GLU A 185 -8.32 -14.11 -1.42
N GLY A 186 -8.79 -15.33 -1.72
CA GLY A 186 -10.11 -15.85 -1.38
C GLY A 186 -11.25 -15.30 -2.26
N SER A 187 -12.48 -15.42 -1.80
CA SER A 187 -13.70 -15.07 -2.54
C SER A 187 -14.72 -14.30 -1.70
N VAL A 188 -15.45 -13.40 -2.36
CA VAL A 188 -16.45 -12.53 -1.73
C VAL A 188 -17.77 -12.60 -2.49
N SER A 189 -18.87 -12.87 -1.79
CA SER A 189 -20.21 -12.81 -2.34
C SER A 189 -20.84 -11.44 -2.14
N ILE A 190 -21.40 -10.90 -3.23
CA ILE A 190 -22.24 -9.71 -3.25
C ILE A 190 -23.70 -10.18 -3.17
N ILE A 191 -24.37 -9.79 -2.10
CA ILE A 191 -25.66 -10.34 -1.68
C ILE A 191 -26.68 -9.22 -1.65
N LYS A 192 -27.83 -9.45 -2.29
CA LYS A 192 -29.00 -8.58 -2.15
C LYS A 192 -29.87 -9.13 -1.03
N VAL A 193 -30.22 -8.26 -0.08
CA VAL A 193 -31.21 -8.61 0.94
C VAL A 193 -32.59 -8.33 0.36
N LEU A 194 -33.39 -9.39 0.23
CA LEU A 194 -34.78 -9.34 -0.20
C LEU A 194 -35.69 -9.22 1.04
N GLY A 195 -36.99 -9.02 0.81
CA GLY A 195 -37.98 -9.03 1.90
C GLY A 195 -37.95 -10.32 2.71
N ASP A 196 -38.37 -10.24 3.98
CA ASP A 196 -38.50 -11.37 4.90
C ASP A 196 -37.20 -12.15 5.22
N GLY A 197 -36.05 -11.48 5.11
CA GLY A 197 -34.74 -12.05 5.44
C GLY A 197 -34.20 -13.03 4.39
N LEU A 198 -34.84 -13.09 3.22
CA LEU A 198 -34.34 -13.85 2.09
C LEU A 198 -33.11 -13.14 1.49
N GLU A 199 -32.06 -13.90 1.17
CA GLU A 199 -30.83 -13.38 0.59
C GLU A 199 -30.62 -13.99 -0.79
N GLU A 200 -30.30 -13.14 -1.77
CA GLU A 200 -29.91 -13.59 -3.11
C GLU A 200 -28.46 -13.22 -3.39
N VAL A 201 -27.63 -14.22 -3.72
CA VAL A 201 -26.24 -13.98 -4.14
C VAL A 201 -26.28 -13.49 -5.59
N LEU A 202 -25.98 -12.20 -5.80
CA LEU A 202 -25.94 -11.60 -7.14
C LEU A 202 -24.68 -12.07 -7.89
N HIS A 203 -23.54 -12.02 -7.20
CA HIS A 203 -22.24 -12.35 -7.77
C HIS A 203 -21.32 -12.93 -6.70
N THR A 204 -20.54 -13.94 -7.05
CA THR A 204 -19.34 -14.35 -6.29
C THR A 204 -18.12 -13.82 -7.03
N LEU A 205 -17.27 -13.08 -6.31
CA LEU A 205 -16.11 -12.38 -6.85
C LEU A 205 -14.83 -13.08 -6.40
N GLU A 206 -13.91 -13.24 -7.34
CA GLU A 206 -12.63 -13.94 -7.17
C GLU A 206 -11.44 -12.96 -7.13
N PRO A 207 -10.21 -13.42 -6.82
CA PRO A 207 -9.03 -12.57 -6.79
C PRO A 207 -8.86 -11.74 -8.07
N GLY A 208 -8.62 -10.45 -7.88
CA GLY A 208 -8.50 -9.44 -8.94
C GLY A 208 -9.80 -8.72 -9.29
N ALA A 209 -10.95 -9.17 -8.80
CA ALA A 209 -12.18 -8.40 -8.87
C ALA A 209 -12.16 -7.23 -7.87
N CYS A 210 -12.81 -6.12 -8.24
CA CYS A 210 -13.06 -5.00 -7.33
C CYS A 210 -14.54 -4.93 -6.93
N PHE A 211 -14.85 -4.41 -5.75
CA PHE A 211 -16.23 -4.22 -5.30
C PHE A 211 -16.37 -3.05 -4.32
N GLY A 212 -17.61 -2.57 -4.14
CA GLY A 212 -17.93 -1.43 -3.29
C GLY A 212 -17.63 -0.06 -3.92
N GLU A 213 -17.27 -0.03 -5.21
CA GLU A 213 -16.99 1.19 -5.96
C GLU A 213 -18.22 2.06 -6.23
N MET A 214 -19.41 1.46 -6.36
CA MET A 214 -20.65 2.18 -6.72
C MET A 214 -20.97 3.30 -5.73
N ALA A 215 -20.94 2.99 -4.43
CA ALA A 215 -21.22 3.96 -3.37
C ALA A 215 -20.31 5.20 -3.45
N ILE A 216 -19.07 5.02 -3.88
CA ILE A 216 -18.11 6.12 -4.02
C ILE A 216 -18.43 6.97 -5.26
N LEU A 217 -18.63 6.31 -6.40
CA LEU A 217 -18.82 6.96 -7.69
C LEU A 217 -20.17 7.69 -7.78
N GLU A 218 -21.21 7.14 -7.17
CA GLU A 218 -22.54 7.74 -7.11
C GLU A 218 -22.73 8.66 -5.90
N ASN A 219 -21.74 8.69 -4.99
CA ASN A 219 -21.84 9.36 -3.70
C ASN A 219 -23.10 8.92 -2.93
N ALA A 220 -23.34 7.61 -2.90
CA ALA A 220 -24.53 6.95 -2.38
C ALA A 220 -24.17 5.92 -1.28
N THR A 221 -25.19 5.24 -0.76
CA THR A 221 -25.00 4.11 0.17
C THR A 221 -24.61 2.83 -0.57
N ARG A 222 -24.15 1.79 0.15
CA ARG A 222 -23.88 0.46 -0.39
C ARG A 222 -25.15 -0.10 -1.04
N SER A 223 -25.05 -0.50 -2.31
CA SER A 223 -26.16 -1.03 -3.10
C SER A 223 -26.53 -2.50 -2.77
N ALA A 224 -25.62 -3.21 -2.09
CA ALA A 224 -25.73 -4.60 -1.70
C ALA A 224 -24.81 -4.87 -0.49
N ARG A 225 -24.96 -6.03 0.13
CA ARG A 225 -24.07 -6.58 1.17
C ARG A 225 -22.86 -7.24 0.52
N ALA A 226 -21.70 -7.19 1.19
CA ALA A 226 -20.54 -8.00 0.84
C ALA A 226 -20.15 -8.92 2.00
N ARG A 227 -20.05 -10.22 1.73
CA ARG A 227 -19.66 -11.25 2.70
C ARG A 227 -18.50 -12.07 2.16
N SER A 228 -17.54 -12.38 3.01
CA SER A 228 -16.44 -13.28 2.67
C SER A 228 -16.90 -14.74 2.68
N ASP A 229 -16.57 -15.50 1.63
CA ASP A 229 -16.97 -16.91 1.51
C ASP A 229 -15.91 -17.87 2.08
N GLU A 230 -14.72 -17.34 2.34
CA GLU A 230 -13.56 -17.97 2.96
C GLU A 230 -12.68 -16.92 3.65
N ASP A 231 -11.50 -17.31 4.14
CA ASP A 231 -10.53 -16.33 4.64
C ASP A 231 -10.04 -15.47 3.45
N VAL A 232 -10.36 -14.18 3.47
CA VAL A 232 -10.04 -13.26 2.38
C VAL A 232 -9.00 -12.23 2.78
N MET A 233 -8.19 -11.85 1.80
CA MET A 233 -7.29 -10.71 1.90
C MET A 233 -7.71 -9.67 0.85
N LEU A 234 -7.96 -8.45 1.30
CA LEU A 234 -8.47 -7.35 0.49
C LEU A 234 -7.52 -6.16 0.50
N PHE A 235 -7.50 -5.46 -0.63
CA PHE A 235 -6.89 -4.15 -0.77
C PHE A 235 -7.96 -3.06 -0.64
N GLU A 236 -8.02 -2.37 0.50
CA GLU A 236 -8.97 -1.29 0.79
C GLU A 236 -8.42 0.05 0.29
N LEU A 237 -9.08 0.63 -0.70
CA LEU A 237 -8.75 1.92 -1.31
C LEU A 237 -9.79 2.97 -0.87
N ASP A 238 -9.28 4.09 -0.35
CA ASP A 238 -10.08 5.21 0.13
C ASP A 238 -10.59 6.07 -1.03
N LYS A 239 -11.81 6.62 -0.91
CA LYS A 239 -12.41 7.52 -1.91
C LYS A 239 -11.49 8.66 -2.35
N ARG A 240 -10.62 9.16 -1.47
CA ARG A 240 -9.66 10.23 -1.77
C ARG A 240 -8.76 9.95 -2.97
N ILE A 241 -8.60 8.67 -3.35
CA ILE A 241 -7.87 8.32 -4.57
C ILE A 241 -8.56 8.81 -5.85
N MET A 242 -9.89 8.95 -5.82
CA MET A 242 -10.68 9.45 -6.93
C MET A 242 -10.67 10.98 -7.03
N ASP A 243 -10.27 11.66 -5.95
CA ASP A 243 -10.27 13.13 -5.85
C ASP A 243 -8.97 13.78 -6.39
N GLY A 244 -8.22 13.07 -7.25
CA GLY A 244 -7.04 13.61 -7.95
C GLY A 244 -5.73 13.52 -7.17
N TYR A 245 -5.52 12.47 -6.36
CA TYR A 245 -4.29 12.28 -5.60
C TYR A 245 -3.03 12.22 -6.50
N ASP A 246 -3.13 11.54 -7.64
CA ASP A 246 -2.16 11.53 -8.74
C ASP A 246 -3.00 11.33 -10.02
N ASP A 247 -3.07 12.35 -10.88
CA ASP A 247 -4.02 12.37 -12.01
C ASP A 247 -3.89 11.13 -12.90
N ILE A 248 -2.65 10.66 -13.16
CA ILE A 248 -2.41 9.54 -14.06
C ILE A 248 -2.86 8.23 -13.42
N VAL A 249 -2.50 8.00 -12.15
CA VAL A 249 -2.92 6.78 -11.43
C VAL A 249 -4.44 6.76 -11.24
N THR A 250 -5.01 7.91 -10.90
CA THR A 250 -6.46 8.11 -10.73
C THR A 250 -7.20 7.77 -12.02
N LEU A 251 -6.75 8.29 -13.17
CA LEU A 251 -7.32 7.97 -14.48
C LEU A 251 -7.24 6.48 -14.82
N LYS A 252 -6.13 5.80 -14.46
CA LYS A 252 -5.98 4.36 -14.65
C LYS A 252 -6.99 3.57 -13.81
N VAL A 253 -7.22 3.97 -12.56
CA VAL A 253 -8.26 3.38 -11.71
C VAL A 253 -9.65 3.59 -12.31
N PHE A 254 -9.99 4.81 -12.70
CA PHE A 254 -11.27 5.11 -13.38
C PHE A 254 -11.48 4.27 -14.64
N LYS A 255 -10.44 4.12 -15.47
CA LYS A 255 -10.47 3.27 -16.66
C LYS A 255 -10.79 1.81 -16.31
N LYS A 256 -10.20 1.27 -15.23
CA LYS A 256 -10.51 -0.11 -14.81
C LYS A 256 -11.94 -0.24 -14.32
N LEU A 257 -12.42 0.70 -13.51
CA LEU A 257 -13.81 0.68 -13.03
C LEU A 257 -14.81 0.77 -14.18
N ALA A 258 -14.55 1.62 -15.18
CA ALA A 258 -15.36 1.70 -16.39
C ALA A 258 -15.42 0.37 -17.14
N TYR A 259 -14.29 -0.35 -17.26
CA TYR A 259 -14.26 -1.68 -17.86
C TYR A 259 -15.09 -2.69 -17.06
N VAL A 260 -14.91 -2.72 -15.74
CA VAL A 260 -15.66 -3.61 -14.82
C VAL A 260 -17.16 -3.35 -14.92
N PHE A 261 -17.60 -2.10 -14.95
CA PHE A 261 -19.00 -1.76 -15.16
C PHE A 261 -19.53 -2.20 -16.52
N SER A 262 -18.75 -1.99 -17.58
CA SER A 262 -19.13 -2.43 -18.92
C SER A 262 -19.33 -3.96 -18.97
N GLU A 263 -18.47 -4.73 -18.32
CA GLU A 263 -18.64 -6.19 -18.21
C GLU A 263 -19.84 -6.59 -17.37
N ARG A 264 -20.05 -5.95 -16.21
CA ARG A 264 -21.20 -6.25 -15.34
C ARG A 264 -22.52 -5.91 -16.00
N LEU A 265 -22.59 -4.80 -16.72
CA LEU A 265 -23.79 -4.40 -17.47
C LEU A 265 -24.14 -5.45 -18.53
N ARG A 266 -23.15 -5.92 -19.31
CA ARG A 266 -23.37 -7.01 -20.28
C ARG A 266 -23.90 -8.29 -19.63
N LYS A 267 -23.39 -8.65 -18.45
CA LYS A 267 -23.86 -9.83 -17.69
C LYS A 267 -25.30 -9.63 -17.19
N ALA A 268 -25.62 -8.44 -16.67
CA ALA A 268 -26.96 -8.10 -16.23
C ALA A 268 -27.97 -8.15 -17.40
N ASP A 269 -27.65 -7.53 -18.55
CA ASP A 269 -28.50 -7.55 -19.74
C ASP A 269 -28.75 -8.99 -20.24
N SER A 270 -27.73 -9.84 -20.19
CA SER A 270 -27.86 -11.26 -20.55
C SER A 270 -28.80 -12.01 -19.60
N LYS A 271 -28.73 -11.72 -18.30
CA LYS A 271 -29.62 -12.31 -17.30
C LYS A 271 -31.06 -11.85 -17.47
N ILE A 272 -31.27 -10.57 -17.75
CA ILE A 272 -32.59 -9.99 -18.06
C ILE A 272 -33.19 -10.70 -19.28
N LYS A 273 -32.39 -10.93 -20.33
CA LYS A 273 -32.82 -11.67 -21.52
C LYS A 273 -33.25 -13.11 -21.20
N GLU A 274 -32.48 -13.83 -20.38
CA GLU A 274 -32.84 -15.19 -19.93
C GLU A 274 -34.18 -15.20 -19.17
N LEU A 275 -34.36 -14.28 -18.23
CA LEU A 275 -35.59 -14.16 -17.45
C LEU A 275 -36.79 -13.82 -18.34
N ALA A 276 -36.61 -12.93 -19.31
CA ALA A 276 -37.64 -12.61 -20.30
C ALA A 276 -38.04 -13.86 -21.11
N LEU A 277 -37.07 -14.62 -21.64
CA LEU A 277 -37.34 -15.87 -22.37
C LEU A 277 -38.06 -16.92 -21.50
N TYR A 278 -37.71 -17.01 -20.21
CA TYR A 278 -38.40 -17.89 -19.28
C TYR A 278 -39.86 -17.47 -19.06
N SER A 279 -40.14 -16.17 -18.97
CA SER A 279 -41.51 -15.65 -18.84
C SER A 279 -42.37 -15.89 -20.09
N TYR A 280 -41.78 -15.83 -21.29
CA TYR A 280 -42.48 -16.08 -22.56
C TYR A 280 -42.73 -17.57 -22.83
N SER A 281 -41.89 -18.47 -22.35
CA SER A 281 -42.06 -19.93 -22.54
C SER A 281 -43.11 -20.57 -21.61
N ARG A 282 -43.69 -19.78 -20.69
CA ARG A 282 -44.77 -20.20 -19.77
C ARG A 282 -46.15 -19.63 -20.12
N GLN A 283 -46.27 -18.90 -21.23
CA GLN A 283 -47.55 -18.50 -21.84
C GLN A 283 -47.90 -19.43 -22.99
#